data_AF-A0A6N8I267-F1
#
_entry.id   AF-A0A6N8I267-F1
#
_cell.length_a   1.000
_cell.length_b   1.000
_cell.length_c   1.000
_cell.angle_alpha   90.00
_cell.angle_beta   90.00
_cell.angle_gamma   90.00
#
_symmetry.space_group_name_H-M   'P 1'
#
loop_
_entity.id
_entity.type
_entity.pdbx_description
1 polymer ?
#
loop_
_entity_poly.entity_id
_entity_poly.type
_entity_poly.pdbx_seq_one_letter_code
_entity_poly.pdbx_strand_id
1 'polypeptide(L)'
;MKRRPSYGYELLTELEQKSGRFFTLREGTLYPILYRLEDDGLIRSKWSRGENRSSPKKIYTITPRGEETLEQLCEVWKQFSESVNELLFEEDLSQ
;
A
#
# COMPACT_ATOMS: atom_id res chain seq x y z
N MET A 1 -3.44 -7.07 1.70
CA MET A 1 -2.91 -6.41 2.93
C MET A 1 -3.96 -6.50 4.03
N LYS A 2 -3.56 -6.53 5.31
CA LYS A 2 -4.54 -6.64 6.39
C LYS A 2 -5.39 -5.35 6.44
N ARG A 3 -6.72 -5.48 6.45
CA ARG A 3 -7.70 -4.38 6.60
C ARG A 3 -7.73 -3.82 8.04
N ARG A 4 -6.58 -3.74 8.70
CA ARG A 4 -6.46 -3.31 10.10
C ARG A 4 -5.93 -1.88 10.15
N PRO A 5 -6.35 -1.08 11.14
CA PRO A 5 -5.73 0.22 11.38
C PRO A 5 -4.21 0.04 11.62
N SER A 6 -3.39 0.89 11.00
CA SER A 6 -1.93 0.79 11.08
C SER A 6 -1.28 2.15 11.29
N TYR A 7 -0.14 2.15 11.97
CA TYR A 7 0.72 3.33 12.07
C TYR A 7 1.58 3.49 10.81
N GLY A 8 1.95 4.72 10.46
CA GLY A 8 2.79 4.99 9.27
C GLY A 8 4.08 4.16 9.24
N TYR A 9 4.79 4.06 10.37
CA TYR A 9 6.00 3.24 10.46
C TYR A 9 5.75 1.73 10.27
N GLU A 10 4.60 1.22 10.74
CA GLU A 10 4.25 -0.19 10.53
C GLU A 10 4.00 -0.49 9.06
N LEU A 11 3.41 0.46 8.32
CA LEU A 11 3.22 0.32 6.87
C LEU A 11 4.56 0.23 6.12
N LEU A 12 5.57 1.02 6.51
CA LEU A 12 6.93 0.90 5.94
C LEU A 12 7.50 -0.50 6.17
N THR A 13 7.44 -0.95 7.43
CA THR A 13 8.00 -2.23 7.84
C THR A 13 7.30 -3.39 7.13
N GLU A 14 5.97 -3.36 7.01
CA GLU A 14 5.20 -4.40 6.33
C GLU A 14 5.48 -4.43 4.82
N LEU A 15 5.60 -3.27 4.16
CA LEU A 15 5.93 -3.19 2.74
C LEU A 15 7.33 -3.73 2.44
N GLU A 16 8.32 -3.35 3.25
CA GLU A 16 9.68 -3.85 3.11
C GLU A 16 9.75 -5.37 3.29
N GLN A 17 9.10 -5.90 4.33
CA GLN A 17 9.09 -7.34 4.60
C GLN A 17 8.39 -8.14 3.49
N LYS A 18 7.22 -7.67 3.03
CA LYS A 18 6.44 -8.40 2.00
C LYS A 18 7.03 -8.35 0.61
N SER A 19 7.83 -7.32 0.33
CA SER A 19 8.49 -7.16 -0.96
C SER A 19 9.83 -7.88 -1.05
N GLY A 20 10.23 -8.66 -0.03
CA GLY A 20 11.57 -9.24 0.03
C GLY A 20 12.66 -8.17 0.08
N ARG A 21 12.38 -7.03 0.73
CA ARG A 21 13.22 -5.82 0.78
C ARG A 21 13.40 -5.10 -0.56
N PHE A 22 12.62 -5.43 -1.58
CA PHE A 22 12.65 -4.72 -2.86
C PHE A 22 12.10 -3.28 -2.72
N PHE A 23 11.04 -3.09 -1.93
CA PHE A 23 10.47 -1.78 -1.65
C PHE A 23 10.98 -1.23 -0.32
N THR A 24 12.11 -0.52 -0.36
CA THR A 24 12.61 0.26 0.79
C THR A 24 12.13 1.71 0.69
N LEU A 25 10.95 1.98 1.22
CA LEU A 25 10.41 3.34 1.27
C LEU A 25 10.97 4.11 2.48
N ARG A 26 11.28 5.39 2.27
CA ARG A 26 11.64 6.32 3.36
C ARG A 26 10.38 7.03 3.86
N GLU A 27 10.42 7.51 5.09
CA GLU A 27 9.33 8.32 5.66
C GLU A 27 8.95 9.52 4.79
N GLY A 28 9.95 10.21 4.22
CA GLY A 28 9.75 11.35 3.31
C GLY A 28 9.01 10.99 2.02
N THR A 29 8.86 9.71 1.68
CA THR A 29 8.07 9.23 0.54
C THR A 29 6.70 8.71 0.97
N LEU A 30 6.64 8.02 2.11
CA LEU A 30 5.39 7.45 2.60
C LEU A 30 4.38 8.53 2.98
N TYR A 31 4.78 9.55 3.75
CA TYR A 31 3.82 10.52 4.26
C TYR A 31 3.13 11.35 3.15
N PRO A 32 3.83 11.79 2.09
CA PRO A 32 3.16 12.40 0.93
C PRO A 32 2.18 11.46 0.22
N ILE A 33 2.48 10.15 0.15
CA ILE A 33 1.53 9.16 -0.41
C ILE A 33 0.29 9.04 0.48
N LEU A 34 0.48 8.89 1.79
CA LEU A 34 -0.63 8.81 2.74
C LEU A 34 -1.49 10.08 2.74
N TYR A 35 -0.87 11.25 2.60
CA TYR A 35 -1.60 12.52 2.46
C TYR A 35 -2.49 12.52 1.22
N ARG A 36 -1.96 12.14 0.04
CA ARG A 36 -2.76 12.07 -1.19
C ARG A 36 -3.90 11.06 -1.09
N LEU A 37 -3.64 9.87 -0.55
CA LEU A 37 -4.69 8.86 -0.35
C LEU A 37 -5.78 9.34 0.61
N GLU A 38 -5.44 10.17 1.60
CA GLU A 38 -6.40 10.77 2.53
C GLU A 38 -7.20 11.89 1.84
N ASP A 39 -6.54 12.75 1.07
CA ASP A 39 -7.15 13.83 0.27
C ASP A 39 -8.14 13.26 -0.78
N ASP A 40 -7.77 12.16 -1.43
CA ASP A 40 -8.62 11.41 -2.37
C ASP A 40 -9.78 10.67 -1.67
N GLY A 41 -9.80 10.63 -0.33
CA GLY A 41 -10.82 9.94 0.47
C GLY A 41 -10.72 8.41 0.47
N LEU A 42 -9.57 7.87 0.05
CA LEU A 42 -9.31 6.42 -0.02
C LEU A 42 -8.89 5.86 1.35
N ILE A 43 -8.29 6.70 2.19
CA ILE A 43 -8.02 6.39 3.59
C ILE A 43 -8.55 7.50 4.50
N ARG A 44 -8.72 7.18 5.77
CA ARG A 44 -8.99 8.16 6.84
C ARG A 44 -7.94 7.99 7.92
N SER A 45 -7.66 9.07 8.64
CA SER A 45 -6.76 9.01 9.78
C SER A 45 -7.41 9.43 11.10
N LYS A 46 -6.81 8.96 12.20
CA LYS A 46 -7.14 9.39 13.56
C LYS A 46 -5.88 9.45 14.40
N TRP A 47 -5.74 10.50 15.19
CA TRP A 47 -4.69 10.57 16.22
C TRP A 47 -5.01 9.58 17.34
N SER A 48 -4.04 8.75 17.71
CA SER A 48 -4.14 7.92 18.90
C SER A 48 -4.22 8.80 20.15
N ARG A 49 -5.02 8.40 21.13
CA ARG A 49 -4.91 8.97 22.48
C ARG A 49 -3.56 8.49 23.00
N GLY A 50 -2.62 9.39 23.24
CA GLY A 50 -1.31 9.02 23.76
C GLY A 50 -1.48 8.29 25.10
N GLU A 51 -1.25 6.98 25.12
CA GLU A 51 -1.18 6.22 26.36
C GLU A 51 0.21 6.41 26.99
N ASN A 52 0.26 6.66 28.30
CA ASN A 52 1.47 6.67 29.11
C ASN A 52 2.65 7.48 28.53
N ARG A 53 2.45 8.79 28.31
CA ARG A 53 3.50 9.73 27.86
C ARG A 53 4.06 9.50 26.45
N SER A 54 3.46 8.61 25.67
CA SER A 54 3.83 8.42 24.26
C SER A 54 3.26 9.55 23.39
N SER A 55 4.08 10.12 22.50
CA SER A 55 3.61 11.10 21.53
C SER A 55 2.42 10.55 20.72
N PRO A 56 1.38 11.35 20.46
CA PRO A 56 0.25 10.94 19.62
C PRO A 56 0.75 10.41 18.27
N LYS A 57 0.21 9.27 17.83
CA LYS A 57 0.53 8.69 16.52
C LYS A 57 -0.68 8.74 15.62
N LYS A 58 -0.48 9.09 14.35
CA LYS A 58 -1.54 9.07 13.34
C LYS A 58 -1.77 7.61 12.90
N ILE A 59 -2.98 7.12 13.11
CA ILE A 59 -3.45 5.79 12.68
C ILE A 59 -4.21 5.98 11.38
N TYR A 60 -3.91 5.17 10.38
CA TYR A 60 -4.59 5.20 9.09
C TYR A 60 -5.51 3.99 8.93
N THR A 61 -6.64 4.17 8.25
CA THR A 61 -7.60 3.10 7.97
C THR A 61 -8.19 3.30 6.59
N ILE A 62 -8.25 2.24 5.79
CA ILE A 62 -8.87 2.26 4.47
C ILE A 62 -10.37 2.56 4.59
N THR A 63 -10.90 3.37 3.68
CA THR A 63 -12.34 3.65 3.57
C THR A 63 -13.00 2.62 2.66
N PRO A 64 -14.34 2.49 2.67
CA PRO A 64 -15.03 1.61 1.70
C PRO A 64 -14.70 1.96 0.25
N ARG A 65 -14.62 3.26 -0.09
CA ARG A 65 -14.17 3.73 -1.41
C ARG A 65 -12.74 3.31 -1.72
N GLY A 66 -11.86 3.38 -0.72
CA GLY A 66 -10.48 2.89 -0.84
C GLY A 66 -10.40 1.39 -1.11
N GLU A 67 -11.25 0.59 -0.47
CA GLU A 67 -11.31 -0.86 -0.71
C GLU A 67 -11.76 -1.16 -2.15
N GLU A 68 -12.82 -0.51 -2.63
CA GLU A 68 -13.29 -0.66 -4.02
C GLU A 68 -12.21 -0.24 -5.03
N THR A 69 -11.57 0.90 -4.81
CA THR A 69 -10.48 1.39 -5.67
C THR A 69 -9.29 0.42 -5.67
N LEU A 70 -8.94 -0.13 -4.51
CA LEU A 70 -7.87 -1.11 -4.40
C LEU A 70 -8.19 -2.39 -5.19
N GLU A 71 -9.42 -2.89 -5.11
CA GLU A 71 -9.86 -4.07 -5.86
C GLU A 71 -9.75 -3.84 -7.37
N GLN A 72 -10.21 -2.69 -7.86
CA GLN A 72 -10.09 -2.31 -9.27
C GLN A 72 -8.63 -2.21 -9.73
N LEU A 73 -7.76 -1.57 -8.93
CA LEU A 73 -6.34 -1.45 -9.27
C LEU A 73 -5.62 -2.81 -9.27
N CYS A 74 -5.99 -3.72 -8.37
CA CYS A 74 -5.44 -5.08 -8.36
C CYS A 74 -5.81 -5.84 -9.63
N GLU A 75 -7.06 -5.72 -10.08
CA GLU A 75 -7.53 -6.38 -11.29
C GLU A 75 -6.81 -5.84 -12.54
N VAL A 76 -6.69 -4.52 -12.65
CA VAL A 76 -5.94 -3.87 -13.75
C VAL A 76 -4.48 -4.31 -13.75
N TRP A 77 -3.83 -4.33 -12.58
CA TRP A 77 -2.45 -4.76 -12.46
C TRP A 77 -2.27 -6.22 -12.89
N LYS A 78 -3.17 -7.10 -12.46
CA LYS A 78 -3.13 -8.52 -12.81
C LYS A 78 -3.17 -8.70 -14.32
N GLN A 79 -4.18 -8.12 -14.98
CA GLN A 79 -4.33 -8.20 -16.44
C GLN A 79 -3.10 -7.64 -17.17
N PHE A 80 -2.62 -6.47 -16.75
CA PHE A 80 -1.42 -5.87 -17.33
C PHE A 80 -0.19 -6.77 -17.19
N SER A 81 0.03 -7.33 -16.00
CA SER A 81 1.17 -8.20 -15.73
C SER A 81 1.12 -9.51 -16.51
N GLU A 82 -0.07 -10.09 -16.68
CA GLU A 82 -0.28 -11.30 -17.48
C GLU A 82 0.08 -11.03 -18.94
N SER A 83 -0.47 -9.97 -19.54
CA SER A 83 -0.17 -9.62 -20.93
C SER A 83 1.31 -9.30 -21.17
N VAL A 84 1.97 -8.59 -20.24
CA VAL A 84 3.42 -8.32 -20.36
C VAL A 84 4.24 -9.60 -20.25
N ASN A 85 3.87 -10.51 -19.34
CA ASN A 85 4.58 -11.79 -19.20
C ASN A 85 4.40 -12.67 -20.43
N GLU A 86 3.20 -12.74 -21.01
CA GLU A 86 2.95 -13.46 -22.27
C GLU A 86 3.88 -12.95 -23.37
N LEU A 87 3.95 -11.63 -23.58
CA LEU A 87 4.82 -11.02 -24.58
C LEU A 87 6.32 -11.25 -24.34
N LEU A 88 6.76 -11.29 -23.09
CA LEU A 88 8.19 -11.45 -22.75
C LEU A 88 8.66 -12.90 -22.78
N PHE A 89 7.76 -13.87 -22.60
CA PHE A 89 8.12 -15.29 -22.49
C PHE A 89 7.52 -16.16 -23.62
N GLU A 90 6.91 -15.56 -24.64
CA GLU A 90 6.37 -16.23 -25.84
C GLU A 90 7.45 -16.90 -26.73
N GLU A 91 8.75 -16.59 -26.57
CA GLU A 91 9.84 -17.13 -27.43
C GLU A 91 10.51 -18.43 -26.95
N ASP A 92 10.14 -19.02 -25.80
CA ASP A 92 10.90 -20.15 -25.22
C ASP A 92 10.33 -21.56 -25.53
N LEU A 93 9.35 -21.67 -26.44
CA LEU A 93 8.74 -22.95 -26.85
C LEU A 93 8.94 -23.33 -28.33
N SER A 94 9.85 -22.65 -29.03
CA SER A 94 10.15 -22.94 -30.45
C SER A 94 11.62 -23.24 -30.75
N GLN A 95 12.32 -23.97 -29.86
CA GLN A 95 13.60 -24.64 -30.19
C GLN A 95 13.57 -26.14 -29.91
#